data_AF-T1C321-F1
#
_entry.id   AF-T1C321-F1
#
_cell.length_a   1.000
_cell.length_b   1.000
_cell.length_c   1.000
_cell.angle_alpha   90.00
_cell.angle_beta   90.00
_cell.angle_gamma   90.00
#
_symmetry.space_group_name_H-M   'P 1'
#
loop_
_entity.id
_entity.type
_entity.pdbx_description
1 polymer ?
#
loop_
_entity_poly.entity_id
_entity_poly.type
_entity_poly.pdbx_seq_one_letter_code
_entity_poly.pdbx_strand_id
1 'polypeptide(L)' 'MNFEDTRLIDFETSDFEKLDEVFKEEYQSAQYYLLDEIQNVKGWEIFVRSGLDRHKHFIITGSNASLLSKELGTRLTGST' A
#
# COMPACT_ATOMS: atom_id res chain seq x y z
N MET A 1 8.13 3.57 -2.87
CA MET A 1 8.74 2.50 -2.06
C MET A 1 8.60 1.21 -2.83
N ASN A 2 9.69 0.45 -2.98
CA ASN A 2 9.72 -0.83 -3.70
C ASN A 2 9.87 -1.97 -2.68
N PHE A 3 8.94 -2.93 -2.73
CA PHE A 3 8.82 -4.04 -1.77
C PHE A 3 9.57 -5.32 -2.18
N GLU A 4 10.42 -5.27 -3.20
CA GLU A 4 11.46 -6.28 -3.46
C GLU A 4 12.81 -5.88 -2.86
N ASP A 5 12.93 -4.67 -2.32
CA ASP A 5 14.14 -4.22 -1.65
C ASP A 5 14.46 -5.11 -0.45
N THR A 6 15.69 -5.65 -0.43
CA THR A 6 16.19 -6.52 0.65
C THR A 6 16.05 -5.94 2.05
N ARG A 7 16.00 -4.60 2.19
CA ARG A 7 15.80 -3.90 3.47
C ARG A 7 14.38 -4.05 4.03
N LEU A 8 13.44 -4.52 3.21
CA LEU A 8 12.02 -4.70 3.54
C LEU A 8 11.62 -6.19 3.57
N ILE A 9 12.59 -7.12 3.61
CA ILE A 9 12.33 -8.57 3.65
C ILE A 9 11.37 -8.97 4.78
N ASP A 10 11.52 -8.34 5.95
CA ASP A 10 10.69 -8.60 7.12
C ASP A 10 9.57 -7.55 7.29
N PHE A 11 9.19 -6.85 6.23
CA PHE A 11 8.14 -5.83 6.31
C PHE A 11 6.77 -6.49 6.50
N GLU A 12 6.13 -6.18 7.62
CA GLU A 12 4.82 -6.71 8.01
C GLU A 12 3.72 -5.66 7.90
N THR A 13 2.46 -6.09 8.02
CA THR A 13 1.30 -5.19 7.94
C THR A 13 1.35 -4.09 9.02
N SER A 14 1.91 -4.37 10.20
CA SER A 14 2.09 -3.38 11.28
C SER A 14 3.08 -2.27 10.93
N ASP A 15 4.05 -2.53 10.05
CA ASP A 15 5.05 -1.54 9.65
C ASP A 15 4.46 -0.42 8.79
N PHE A 16 3.29 -0.64 8.20
CA PHE A 16 2.59 0.41 7.46
C PHE A 16 2.18 1.60 8.33
N GLU A 17 1.90 1.39 9.62
CA GLU A 17 1.59 2.50 10.54
C GLU A 17 2.81 3.38 10.73
N LYS A 18 3.97 2.76 11.01
CA LYS A 18 5.24 3.47 11.14
C LYS A 18 5.66 4.15 9.84
N LEU A 19 5.43 3.50 8.69
CA LEU A 19 5.66 4.10 7.38
C LEU A 19 4.84 5.38 7.22
N ASP A 20 3.56 5.36 7.58
CA ASP A 20 2.68 6.52 7.49
C ASP A 20 3.13 7.66 8.41
N GLU A 21 3.52 7.35 9.65
CA GLU A 21 4.05 8.33 10.60
C GLU A 21 5.30 9.04 10.05
N VAL A 22 6.31 8.28 9.63
CA VAL A 22 7.55 8.85 9.05
C VAL A 22 7.24 9.66 7.80
N PHE A 23 6.35 9.17 6.93
CA PHE A 23 6.00 9.89 5.71
C PHE A 23 5.29 11.22 5.99
N LYS A 24 4.44 11.29 7.02
CA LYS A 24 3.79 12.53 7.45
C LYS A 24 4.77 13.53 8.07
N GLU A 25 5.73 13.05 8.86
CA GLU A 25 6.75 13.90 9.47
C GLU A 25 7.64 14.57 8.41
N GLU A 26 8.13 13.77 7.47
CA GLU A 26 9.02 14.22 6.40
C GLU A 26 8.27 15.05 5.33
N TYR A 27 7.01 14.73 5.06
CA TYR A 27 6.24 15.31 3.97
C TYR A 27 4.84 15.75 4.43
N GLN A 28 4.78 16.69 5.37
CA GLN A 28 3.57 17.21 6.07
C GLN A 28 2.27 17.33 5.24
N SER A 29 2.35 17.57 3.93
CA SER A 29 1.20 17.69 3.03
C SER A 29 1.10 16.61 1.94
N ALA A 30 2.06 15.68 1.83
CA ALA A 30 2.08 14.68 0.79
C ALA A 30 0.99 13.63 1.01
N GLN A 31 0.05 13.59 0.08
CA GLN A 31 -1.03 12.60 0.06
C GLN A 31 -0.74 11.43 -0.89
N TYR A 32 0.36 11.48 -1.64
CA TYR A 32 0.64 10.51 -2.70
C TYR A 32 1.65 9.45 -2.25
N TYR A 33 1.25 8.19 -2.38
CA TYR A 33 2.07 7.01 -2.12
C TYR A 33 2.32 6.30 -3.45
N LEU A 34 3.59 6.08 -3.76
CA LEU A 34 4.02 5.25 -4.89
C LEU A 34 4.56 3.95 -4.32
N LEU A 35 3.85 2.84 -4.52
CA LEU A 35 4.13 1.55 -3.90
C LEU A 35 4.35 0.51 -5.00
N ASP A 36 5.56 -0.01 -5.09
CA ASP A 36 6.00 -0.91 -6.14
C ASP A 36 6.20 -2.31 -5.60
N GLU A 37 5.68 -3.31 -6.32
CA GLU A 37 5.63 -4.72 -5.93
C GLU A 37 4.94 -4.96 -4.57
N ILE A 38 3.94 -4.13 -4.22
CA ILE A 38 3.28 -4.13 -2.91
C ILE A 38 2.60 -5.47 -2.58
N GLN A 39 2.23 -6.25 -3.59
CA GLN A 39 1.62 -7.57 -3.42
C GLN A 39 2.52 -8.56 -2.65
N ASN A 40 3.82 -8.28 -2.52
CA ASN A 40 4.74 -9.07 -1.73
C ASN A 40 4.49 -8.92 -0.22
N VAL A 41 3.83 -7.85 0.22
CA VAL A 41 3.47 -7.62 1.63
C VAL A 41 2.06 -8.11 1.90
N LYS A 42 1.87 -9.03 2.84
CA LYS A 42 0.51 -9.47 3.21
C LYS A 42 -0.29 -8.34 3.86
N GLY A 43 -1.59 -8.28 3.55
CA GLY A 43 -2.52 -7.33 4.18
C GLY A 43 -2.40 -5.89 3.70
N TRP A 44 -1.59 -5.63 2.67
CA TRP A 44 -1.38 -4.29 2.10
C TRP A 44 -2.68 -3.61 1.66
N GLU A 45 -3.69 -4.38 1.24
CA GLU A 45 -4.97 -3.86 0.77
C GLU A 45 -5.71 -3.09 1.87
N ILE A 46 -5.55 -3.54 3.12
CA ILE A 46 -6.15 -2.89 4.29
C ILE A 46 -5.53 -1.52 4.49
N PHE A 47 -4.19 -1.42 4.37
CA PHE A 47 -3.48 -0.15 4.47
C PHE A 47 -3.91 0.82 3.37
N VAL A 48 -3.93 0.37 2.12
CA VAL A 48 -4.34 1.20 0.98
C VAL A 48 -5.78 1.67 1.14
N ARG A 49 -6.72 0.76 1.46
CA ARG A 49 -8.13 1.13 1.68
C ARG A 49 -8.31 2.13 2.81
N SER A 50 -7.68 1.87 3.95
CA SER A 50 -7.70 2.79 5.10
C SER A 50 -7.11 4.17 4.74
N GLY A 51 -6.09 4.21 3.89
CA GLY A 51 -5.52 5.45 3.39
C GLY A 51 -6.42 6.20 2.41
N LEU A 52 -7.10 5.49 1.49
CA LEU A 52 -8.09 6.06 0.57
C LEU A 52 -9.23 6.74 1.35
N ASP A 53 -9.73 6.11 2.42
CA ASP A 53 -10.74 6.69 3.32
C ASP A 53 -10.26 8.00 3.98
N ARG A 54 -8.94 8.14 4.13
CA ARG A 54 -8.28 9.36 4.64
C ARG A 54 -7.87 10.34 3.53
N HIS A 55 -8.43 10.22 2.32
CA HIS A 55 -8.13 11.08 1.17
C HIS A 55 -6.68 11.05 0.69
N LYS A 56 -5.99 9.94 0.93
CA LYS A 56 -4.67 9.68 0.33
C LYS A 56 -4.82 9.09 -1.06
N HIS A 57 -3.81 9.32 -1.89
CA HIS A 57 -3.71 8.80 -3.25
C HIS A 57 -2.63 7.73 -3.32
N PHE A 58 -2.93 6.61 -3.97
CA PHE A 58 -2.00 5.50 -4.15
C PHE A 58 -1.80 5.23 -5.63
N ILE A 59 -0.54 5.12 -6.04
CA ILE A 59 -0.12 4.59 -7.33
C ILE A 59 0.61 3.29 -7.03
N ILE A 60 0.09 2.19 -7.57
CA ILE A 60 0.54 0.84 -7.24
C ILE A 60 1.00 0.14 -8.51
N THR A 61 2.14 -0.55 -8.43
CA THR A 61 2.69 -1.39 -9.49
C THR A 61 2.95 -2.80 -8.96
N GLY A 62 2.97 -3.77 -9.87
CA GLY A 62 3.30 -5.16 -9.56
C GLY A 62 3.43 -5.99 -10.84
N SER A 63 4.43 -6.85 -10.86
CA SER A 63 4.86 -7.63 -12.03
C SER A 63 3.99 -8.84 -12.36
N ASN A 64 3.04 -9.21 -11.49
CA ASN A 64 2.20 -10.39 -11.68
C ASN A 64 0.70 -10.10 -11.56
N ALA A 65 -0.12 -11.02 -12.09
CA ALA A 65 -1.57 -10.85 -12.22
C ALA A 65 -2.35 -10.80 -10.89
N SER A 66 -1.69 -10.92 -9.73
CA SER A 66 -2.36 -10.84 -8.43
C SER A 66 -3.12 -9.51 -8.27
N LEU A 67 -2.53 -8.40 -8.72
CA LEU A 67 -3.14 -7.06 -8.72
C LEU A 67 -4.42 -6.96 -9.57
N LEU A 68 -4.57 -7.81 -10.57
CA LEU A 68 -5.73 -7.85 -11.48
C LEU A 68 -6.79 -8.86 -11.03
N SER A 69 -6.61 -9.51 -9.88
CA SER A 69 -7.59 -10.48 -9.39
C SER A 69 -8.92 -9.79 -9.05
N LYS A 70 -10.02 -10.47 -9.38
CA LYS A 70 -11.38 -9.98 -9.12
C LYS A 70 -11.62 -9.68 -7.63
N GLU A 71 -10.99 -10.46 -6.74
CA GLU A 71 -11.03 -10.23 -5.29
C GLU A 71 -10.38 -8.91 -4.88
N LEU A 72 -9.26 -8.53 -5.50
CA LEU A 72 -8.60 -7.27 -5.23
C LEU A 72 -9.44 -6.06 -5.64
N GLY A 73 -10.10 -6.15 -6.81
CA GLY A 73 -11.09 -5.17 -7.24
C GLY A 73 -12.17 -4.96 -6.18
N THR A 74 -12.80 -6.04 -5.71
CA THR A 74 -13.84 -5.96 -4.67
C THR A 74 -13.33 -5.41 -3.33
N ARG A 75 -12.11 -5.79 -2.91
CA ARG A 75 -11.51 -5.27 -1.68
C ARG A 75 -11.21 -3.78 -1.76
N LEU A 76 -10.81 -3.25 -2.91
CA LEU A 76 -10.45 -1.84 -3.04
C LEU A 76 -11.65 -0.93 -3.36
N THR A 77 -12.67 -1.43 -4.05
CA THR A 77 -13.83 -0.63 -4.48
C THR A 77 -15.11 -0.87 -3.67
N GLY A 78 -15.10 -1.82 -2.73
CA GLY A 78 -16.17 -2.00 -1.75
C GLY A 78 -17.51 -2.51 -2.32
N SER A 79 -17.53 -3.17 -3.48
CA SER A 79 -18.79 -3.71 -4.03
C SER A 79 -19.14 -5.08 -3.45
N THR A 80 -20.00 -5.09 -2.44
CA THR A 80 -20.97 -6.18 -2.18
C THR A 80 -22.37 -5.56 -2.10
#